data_AF-A0A7R9QJ18-F1
#
_entry.id   AF-A0A7R9QJ18-F1
#
_cell.length_a   1.000
_cell.length_b   1.000
_cell.length_c   1.000
_cell.angle_alpha   90.00
_cell.angle_beta   90.00
_cell.angle_gamma   90.00
#
_symmetry.space_group_name_H-M   'P 1'
#
loop_
_entity.id
_entity.type
_entity.pdbx_description
1 polymer ?
#
loop_
_entity_poly.entity_id
_entity_poly.type
_entity_poly.pdbx_seq_one_letter_code
_entity_poly.pdbx_strand_id
1 'polypeptide(L)'
;KKAIETIDKNIVRNGVTDRVVSNQSDAALFMVKNRNMKDRFSIIDLDPYGSPSPFLDSAVQSLAEGGMLMITCTDMAVLCGNHSEVCHAKYGSIPLRSKSCHEMALRIIIRSVESHANRYGRYIVPLVSLSVDFYVRIFLQIYTSPHEVKRSASKLSYVYQCTGCESIELQPLIQNKRHSEDNAYNFSPTAPKVGRNCEHCGHTYQMGGPIWSAPIHSSQFISQLQKQLSDFNEQSFVTHKRMHGMLQVLSEELID
;
A
#
# COMPACT_ATOMS: atom_id res chain seq x y z
N LYS A 1 18.75 19.33 13.86
CA LYS A 1 18.76 20.72 14.40
C LYS A 1 18.30 21.73 13.34
N LYS A 2 18.98 21.88 12.19
CA LYS A 2 18.49 22.77 11.10
C LYS A 2 17.03 22.54 10.63
N ALA A 3 16.56 21.29 10.60
CA ALA A 3 15.19 20.98 10.15
C ALA A 3 14.12 21.57 11.08
N ILE A 4 14.22 21.35 12.40
CA ILE A 4 13.21 21.85 13.35
C ILE A 4 13.17 23.38 13.36
N GLU A 5 14.33 24.05 13.33
CA GLU A 5 14.41 25.50 13.28
C GLU A 5 13.75 26.09 12.03
N THR A 6 13.83 25.38 10.90
CA THR A 6 13.17 25.78 9.65
C THR A 6 11.67 25.57 9.72
N ILE A 7 11.24 24.45 10.31
CA ILE A 7 9.81 24.15 10.55
C ILE A 7 9.21 25.24 11.44
N ASP A 8 9.84 25.57 12.57
CA ASP A 8 9.33 26.59 13.51
C ASP A 8 9.19 27.96 12.84
N LYS A 9 10.20 28.37 12.05
CA LYS A 9 10.12 29.60 11.25
C LYS A 9 8.97 29.59 10.26
N ASN A 10 8.73 28.45 9.59
CA ASN A 10 7.63 28.31 8.65
C ASN A 10 6.27 28.34 9.34
N ILE A 11 6.13 27.73 10.52
CA ILE A 11 4.90 27.77 11.32
C ILE A 11 4.55 29.23 11.67
N VAL A 12 5.52 29.99 12.17
CA VAL A 12 5.33 31.42 12.50
C VAL A 12 5.03 32.24 11.24
N ARG A 13 5.79 32.04 10.16
CA ARG A 13 5.61 32.76 8.89
C ARG A 13 4.23 32.57 8.28
N ASN A 14 3.62 31.40 8.43
CA ASN A 14 2.28 31.10 7.92
C ASN A 14 1.16 31.39 8.93
N GLY A 15 1.48 31.84 10.15
CA GLY A 15 0.48 32.20 11.16
C GLY A 15 -0.36 31.03 11.68
N VAL A 16 0.21 29.82 11.77
CA VAL A 16 -0.49 28.57 12.14
C VAL A 16 0.00 27.97 13.45
N THR A 17 0.53 28.79 14.35
CA THR A 17 1.08 28.37 15.65
C THR A 17 0.06 27.73 16.59
N ASP A 18 -1.24 27.98 16.38
CA ASP A 18 -2.37 27.39 17.12
C ASP A 18 -2.77 25.99 16.60
N ARG A 19 -2.28 25.59 15.41
CA ARG A 19 -2.69 24.36 14.71
C ARG A 19 -1.54 23.38 14.49
N VAL A 20 -0.32 23.88 14.30
CA VAL A 20 0.84 23.07 13.93
C VAL A 20 1.82 23.04 15.09
N VAL A 21 2.11 21.83 15.57
CA VAL A 21 3.11 21.58 16.59
C VAL A 21 4.27 20.84 15.96
N SER A 22 5.46 21.43 16.04
CA SER A 22 6.68 20.79 15.58
C SER A 22 7.21 19.80 16.64
N ASN A 23 7.88 18.74 16.21
CA ASN A 23 8.47 17.76 17.11
C ASN A 23 9.82 17.29 16.56
N GLN A 24 10.83 17.23 17.44
CA GLN A 24 12.15 16.71 17.13
C GLN A 24 12.37 15.40 17.89
N SER A 25 11.90 14.29 17.34
CA SER A 25 12.21 12.95 17.82
C SER A 25 12.23 11.94 16.68
N ASP A 26 12.69 10.73 16.97
CA ASP A 26 12.54 9.62 16.03
C ASP A 26 11.05 9.40 15.72
N ALA A 27 10.71 9.32 14.43
CA ALA A 27 9.31 9.28 14.00
C ALA A 27 8.60 7.99 14.46
N ALA A 28 9.30 6.85 14.47
CA ALA A 28 8.73 5.59 14.94
C ALA A 28 8.46 5.66 16.45
N LEU A 29 9.41 6.20 17.23
CA LEU A 29 9.23 6.40 18.67
C LEU A 29 8.09 7.38 18.97
N PHE A 30 7.98 8.48 18.21
CA PHE A 30 6.90 9.45 18.37
C PHE A 30 5.53 8.80 18.14
N MET A 31 5.38 8.01 17.08
CA MET A 31 4.16 7.27 16.81
C MET A 31 3.86 6.25 17.92
N VAL A 32 4.84 5.47 18.37
CA VAL A 32 4.65 4.50 19.46
C VAL A 32 4.18 5.18 20.76
N LYS A 33 4.71 6.36 21.10
CA LYS A 33 4.27 7.12 22.27
C LYS A 33 2.79 7.54 22.19
N ASN A 34 2.26 7.72 20.99
CA ASN A 34 0.88 8.14 20.72
C ASN A 34 -0.04 6.96 20.33
N ARG A 35 0.31 5.72 20.68
CA ARG A 35 -0.51 4.54 20.35
C ARG A 35 -1.74 4.34 21.25
N ASN A 36 -1.82 5.07 22.36
CA ASN A 36 -2.97 5.01 23.26
C ASN A 36 -4.20 5.57 22.57
N MET A 37 -5.37 4.97 22.82
CA MET A 37 -6.60 5.28 22.07
C MET A 37 -6.94 6.79 21.98
N LYS A 38 -6.63 7.57 23.03
CA LYS A 38 -6.90 9.01 23.09
C LYS A 38 -5.91 9.88 22.31
N ASP A 39 -4.72 9.35 22.05
CA ASP A 39 -3.60 10.09 21.44
C ASP A 39 -3.37 9.69 19.98
N ARG A 40 -4.13 8.71 19.48
CA ARG A 40 -4.01 8.19 18.12
C ARG A 40 -4.33 9.25 17.07
N PHE A 41 -3.59 9.21 15.97
CA PHE A 41 -3.75 10.11 14.84
C PHE A 41 -4.91 9.68 13.94
N SER A 42 -5.72 10.61 13.45
CA SER A 42 -6.74 10.31 12.43
C SER A 42 -6.12 10.06 11.06
N ILE A 43 -4.99 10.71 10.76
CA ILE A 43 -4.27 10.63 9.50
C ILE A 43 -2.77 10.60 9.80
N ILE A 44 -2.04 9.69 9.16
CA ILE A 44 -0.57 9.65 9.19
C ILE A 44 -0.05 9.69 7.76
N ASP A 45 0.90 10.58 7.49
CA ASP A 45 1.62 10.65 6.22
C ASP A 45 3.08 10.24 6.42
N LEU A 46 3.47 9.10 5.84
CA LEU A 46 4.84 8.61 5.85
C LEU A 46 5.52 8.96 4.53
N ASP A 47 6.44 9.91 4.58
CA ASP A 47 7.27 10.33 3.44
C ASP A 47 8.78 10.27 3.75
N PRO A 48 9.35 9.06 3.94
CA PRO A 48 10.77 8.92 4.19
C PRO A 48 11.59 8.89 2.89
N TYR A 49 12.88 9.20 3.01
CA TYR A 49 13.83 8.91 1.94
C TYR A 49 13.97 7.40 1.77
N GLY A 50 13.59 6.87 0.61
CA GLY A 50 13.68 5.45 0.31
C GLY A 50 12.47 4.67 0.81
N SER A 51 12.64 3.93 1.91
CA SER A 51 11.70 2.90 2.35
C SER A 51 10.86 3.31 3.56
N PRO A 52 9.53 3.05 3.55
CA PRO A 52 8.66 3.25 4.71
C PRO A 52 8.72 2.11 5.73
N SER A 53 9.37 0.98 5.40
CA SER A 53 9.36 -0.24 6.22
C SER A 53 9.64 -0.01 7.72
N PRO A 54 10.66 0.77 8.13
CA PRO A 54 10.95 1.00 9.55
C PRO A 54 9.83 1.67 10.34
N PHE A 55 8.91 2.35 9.67
CA PHE A 55 7.85 3.16 10.28
C PHE A 55 6.49 2.45 10.27
N LEU A 56 6.31 1.39 9.47
CA LEU A 56 5.01 0.76 9.28
C LEU A 56 4.40 0.24 10.59
N ASP A 57 5.18 -0.45 11.41
CA ASP A 57 4.73 -1.05 12.66
C ASP A 57 4.18 -0.02 13.66
N SER A 58 4.86 1.12 13.75
CA SER A 58 4.47 2.23 14.63
C SER A 58 3.29 3.02 14.07
N ALA A 59 3.21 3.20 12.76
CA ALA A 59 2.08 3.84 12.09
C ALA A 59 0.78 3.05 12.27
N VAL A 60 0.80 1.74 12.02
CA VAL A 60 -0.41 0.90 12.16
C VAL A 60 -0.89 0.79 13.62
N GLN A 61 -0.04 1.03 14.62
CA GLN A 61 -0.45 1.05 16.03
C GLN A 61 -1.00 2.41 16.49
N SER A 62 -0.50 3.50 15.91
CA SER A 62 -0.81 4.88 16.32
C SER A 62 -1.92 5.54 15.48
N LEU A 63 -2.39 4.89 14.43
CA LEU A 63 -3.54 5.34 13.66
C LEU A 63 -4.85 5.00 14.39
N ALA A 64 -5.79 5.94 14.42
CA ALA A 64 -7.12 5.74 14.97
C ALA A 64 -7.91 4.69 14.17
N GLU A 65 -9.02 4.20 14.73
CA GLU A 65 -9.93 3.29 14.04
C GLU A 65 -10.53 4.01 12.82
N GLY A 66 -10.44 3.41 11.62
CA GLY A 66 -10.87 4.02 10.37
C GLY A 66 -10.02 5.20 9.90
N GLY A 67 -8.89 5.46 10.55
CA GLY A 67 -7.94 6.48 10.13
C GLY A 67 -7.25 6.15 8.81
N MET A 68 -6.64 7.17 8.20
CA MET A 68 -5.97 7.06 6.89
C MET A 68 -4.45 7.07 7.04
N LEU A 69 -3.80 6.07 6.45
CA LEU A 69 -2.35 5.98 6.30
C LEU A 69 -1.98 6.30 4.86
N MET A 70 -1.14 7.31 4.68
CA MET A 70 -0.59 7.69 3.38
C MET A 70 0.90 7.36 3.37
N ILE A 71 1.36 6.73 2.29
CA ILE A 71 2.74 6.24 2.19
C ILE A 71 3.33 6.71 0.87
N THR A 72 4.47 7.38 0.95
CA THR A 72 5.38 7.59 -0.17
C THR A 72 6.55 6.61 -0.05
N CYS A 73 6.93 5.99 -1.17
CA CYS A 73 8.11 5.13 -1.23
C CYS A 73 8.90 5.44 -2.49
N THR A 74 10.19 5.75 -2.34
CA THR A 74 11.10 6.04 -3.45
C THR A 74 12.09 4.90 -3.72
N ASP A 75 11.94 3.76 -3.04
CA ASP A 75 12.82 2.57 -3.14
C ASP A 75 12.50 1.71 -4.38
N MET A 76 12.24 2.35 -5.52
CA MET A 76 11.76 1.69 -6.74
C MET A 76 12.78 0.72 -7.33
N ALA A 77 14.07 0.99 -7.22
CA ALA A 77 15.10 0.06 -7.69
C ALA A 77 15.00 -1.30 -6.99
N VAL A 78 14.76 -1.31 -5.68
CA VAL A 78 14.56 -2.53 -4.89
C VAL A 78 13.24 -3.19 -5.27
N LEU A 79 12.14 -2.42 -5.30
CA LEU A 79 10.79 -2.93 -5.55
C LEU A 79 10.57 -3.44 -6.99
N CYS A 80 11.30 -2.91 -7.97
CA CYS A 80 11.22 -3.33 -9.37
C CYS A 80 12.19 -4.46 -9.75
N GLY A 81 12.82 -5.11 -8.77
CA GLY A 81 13.57 -6.35 -8.99
C GLY A 81 15.07 -6.20 -9.21
N ASN A 82 15.69 -5.07 -8.87
CA ASN A 82 17.16 -4.96 -8.96
C ASN A 82 17.88 -5.65 -7.80
N HIS A 83 17.25 -5.71 -6.62
CA HIS A 83 17.83 -6.25 -5.38
C HIS A 83 16.79 -7.06 -4.60
N SER A 84 16.57 -8.31 -5.00
CA SER A 84 15.50 -9.16 -4.46
C SER A 84 15.69 -9.50 -2.98
N GLU A 85 16.93 -9.70 -2.55
CA GLU A 85 17.32 -9.94 -1.16
C GLU A 85 17.01 -8.74 -0.25
N VAL A 86 17.24 -7.52 -0.76
CA VAL A 86 16.91 -6.29 -0.04
C VAL A 86 15.40 -6.10 0.04
N CYS A 87 14.68 -6.38 -1.04
CA CYS A 87 13.22 -6.30 -1.05
C CYS A 87 12.60 -7.30 -0.07
N HIS A 88 13.14 -8.52 -0.02
CA HIS A 88 12.72 -9.52 0.96
C HIS A 88 12.95 -9.04 2.39
N ALA A 89 14.15 -8.51 2.69
CA ALA A 89 14.50 -8.03 4.02
C ALA A 89 13.61 -6.85 4.47
N LYS A 90 13.29 -5.92 3.57
CA LYS A 90 12.49 -4.73 3.89
C LYS A 90 10.98 -4.98 3.87
N TYR A 91 10.47 -5.77 2.94
CA TYR A 91 9.02 -5.87 2.65
C TYR A 91 8.46 -7.29 2.79
N GLY A 92 9.32 -8.29 3.01
CA GLY A 92 8.93 -9.70 3.11
C GLY A 92 8.37 -10.27 1.80
N SER A 93 8.81 -9.74 0.66
CA SER A 93 8.36 -10.14 -0.68
C SER A 93 9.52 -10.17 -1.67
N ILE A 94 9.45 -11.08 -2.63
CA ILE A 94 10.42 -11.22 -3.72
C ILE A 94 9.89 -10.50 -4.97
N PRO A 95 10.54 -9.41 -5.42
CA PRO A 95 10.11 -8.70 -6.61
C PRO A 95 10.52 -9.46 -7.88
N LEU A 96 9.80 -9.24 -8.97
CA LEU A 96 10.15 -9.74 -10.28
C LEU A 96 10.41 -8.57 -11.24
N ARG A 97 11.40 -8.75 -12.11
CA ARG A 97 11.65 -7.80 -13.20
C ARG A 97 10.59 -8.04 -14.29
N SER A 98 9.71 -7.06 -14.46
CA SER A 98 8.60 -7.10 -15.41
C SER A 98 8.35 -5.72 -16.00
N LYS A 99 7.68 -5.66 -17.15
CA LYS A 99 7.11 -4.41 -17.68
C LYS A 99 6.08 -3.79 -16.73
N SER A 100 5.43 -4.60 -15.91
CA SER A 100 4.49 -4.20 -14.85
C SER A 100 5.16 -4.03 -13.48
N CYS A 101 6.46 -3.76 -13.42
CA CYS A 101 7.21 -3.66 -12.15
C CYS A 101 6.72 -2.54 -11.23
N HIS A 102 6.12 -1.46 -11.77
CA HIS A 102 5.56 -0.38 -10.96
C HIS A 102 4.31 -0.82 -10.20
N GLU A 103 3.44 -1.60 -10.84
CA GLU A 103 2.26 -2.19 -10.19
C GLU A 103 2.68 -3.25 -9.16
N MET A 104 3.67 -4.08 -9.51
CA MET A 104 4.28 -5.03 -8.58
C MET A 104 4.81 -4.33 -7.32
N ALA A 105 5.46 -3.18 -7.47
CA ALA A 105 5.94 -2.37 -6.35
C ALA A 105 4.80 -1.90 -5.43
N LEU A 106 3.69 -1.42 -6.00
CA LEU A 106 2.49 -1.04 -5.23
C LEU A 106 1.97 -2.24 -4.43
N ARG A 107 1.78 -3.39 -5.09
CA ARG A 107 1.25 -4.61 -4.47
C ARG A 107 2.17 -5.17 -3.38
N ILE A 108 3.49 -5.04 -3.53
CA ILE A 108 4.48 -5.42 -2.50
C ILE A 108 4.34 -4.53 -1.26
N ILE A 109 4.23 -3.21 -1.43
CA ILE A 109 4.09 -2.29 -0.29
C ILE A 109 2.75 -2.54 0.42
N ILE A 110 1.64 -2.65 -0.33
CA ILE A 110 0.32 -2.92 0.25
C ILE A 110 0.35 -4.22 1.08
N ARG A 111 0.95 -5.30 0.54
CA ARG A 111 1.17 -6.54 1.29
C ARG A 111 2.01 -6.33 2.54
N SER A 112 3.06 -5.51 2.46
CA SER A 112 3.90 -5.21 3.62
C SER A 112 3.10 -4.53 4.72
N VAL A 113 2.31 -3.49 4.39
CA VAL A 113 1.47 -2.79 5.38
C VAL A 113 0.42 -3.72 5.98
N GLU A 114 -0.27 -4.52 5.16
CA GLU A 114 -1.25 -5.51 5.64
C GLU A 114 -0.60 -6.48 6.63
N SER A 115 0.62 -6.97 6.34
CA SER A 115 1.32 -7.87 7.25
C SER A 115 1.67 -7.24 8.60
N HIS A 116 1.92 -5.93 8.65
CA HIS A 116 2.14 -5.19 9.90
C HIS A 116 0.81 -4.99 10.64
N ALA A 117 -0.26 -4.59 9.94
CA ALA A 117 -1.58 -4.39 10.51
C ALA A 117 -2.14 -5.67 11.15
N ASN A 118 -2.02 -6.80 10.45
CA ASN A 118 -2.55 -8.10 10.88
C ASN A 118 -2.00 -8.56 12.24
N ARG A 119 -0.74 -8.26 12.56
CA ARG A 119 -0.11 -8.60 13.86
C ARG A 119 -0.84 -7.97 15.04
N TYR A 120 -1.59 -6.89 14.81
CA TYR A 120 -2.34 -6.15 15.81
C TYR A 120 -3.87 -6.34 15.70
N GLY A 121 -4.33 -7.35 14.96
CA GLY A 121 -5.77 -7.58 14.76
C GLY A 121 -6.43 -6.55 13.83
N ARG A 122 -5.62 -5.83 13.04
CA ARG A 122 -6.07 -4.79 12.11
C ARG A 122 -5.90 -5.22 10.66
N TYR A 123 -6.69 -4.65 9.76
CA TYR A 123 -6.62 -4.89 8.32
C TYR A 123 -6.67 -3.58 7.55
N ILE A 124 -6.11 -3.58 6.33
CA ILE A 124 -6.11 -2.40 5.45
C ILE A 124 -7.21 -2.48 4.40
N VAL A 125 -7.64 -1.30 3.97
CA VAL A 125 -8.49 -1.06 2.81
C VAL A 125 -7.77 -0.09 1.88
N PRO A 126 -7.24 -0.54 0.73
CA PRO A 126 -6.66 0.35 -0.26
C PRO A 126 -7.69 1.31 -0.85
N LEU A 127 -7.36 2.61 -0.85
CA LEU A 127 -8.20 3.66 -1.43
C LEU A 127 -7.69 4.07 -2.80
N VAL A 128 -6.41 4.42 -2.87
CA VAL A 128 -5.74 4.90 -4.09
C VAL A 128 -4.27 4.48 -4.06
N SER A 129 -3.75 3.98 -5.17
CA SER A 129 -2.37 3.52 -5.32
C SER A 129 -1.77 4.07 -6.62
N LEU A 130 -0.74 4.89 -6.54
CA LEU A 130 -0.21 5.63 -7.68
C LEU A 130 1.27 5.33 -7.87
N SER A 131 1.69 5.06 -9.10
CA SER A 131 3.08 5.20 -9.51
C SER A 131 3.24 6.57 -10.17
N VAL A 132 4.13 7.40 -9.62
CA VAL A 132 4.32 8.79 -10.04
C VAL A 132 5.81 9.04 -10.23
N ASP A 133 6.23 9.16 -11.49
CA ASP A 133 7.61 9.43 -11.88
C ASP A 133 8.59 8.38 -11.28
N PHE A 134 9.28 8.71 -10.19
CA PHE A 134 10.28 7.86 -9.54
C PHE A 134 9.85 7.28 -8.17
N TYR A 135 8.59 7.52 -7.76
CA TYR A 135 8.07 7.07 -6.48
C TYR A 135 6.68 6.46 -6.61
N VAL A 136 6.23 5.81 -5.55
CA VAL A 136 4.85 5.35 -5.42
C VAL A 136 4.18 6.00 -4.23
N ARG A 137 2.87 6.26 -4.37
CA ARG A 137 2.02 6.89 -3.36
C ARG A 137 0.79 6.04 -3.11
N ILE A 138 0.57 5.63 -1.86
CA ILE A 138 -0.52 4.72 -1.49
C ILE A 138 -1.33 5.35 -0.36
N PHE A 139 -2.65 5.29 -0.48
CA PHE A 139 -3.61 5.76 0.51
C PHE A 139 -4.41 4.55 1.01
N LEU A 140 -4.36 4.29 2.31
CA LEU A 140 -4.99 3.14 2.95
C LEU A 140 -5.86 3.61 4.11
N GLN A 141 -7.00 2.98 4.34
CA GLN A 141 -7.68 3.03 5.63
C GLN A 141 -7.37 1.79 6.45
N ILE A 142 -7.33 1.92 7.77
CA ILE A 142 -7.02 0.80 8.67
C ILE A 142 -8.11 0.64 9.74
N TYR A 143 -8.65 -0.57 9.81
CA TYR A 143 -9.73 -0.96 10.72
C TYR A 143 -9.32 -2.16 11.58
N THR A 144 -10.08 -2.43 12.63
CA THR A 144 -9.90 -3.58 13.52
C THR A 144 -10.98 -4.62 13.23
N SER A 145 -10.58 -5.83 12.84
CA SER A 145 -11.51 -6.96 12.67
C SER A 145 -10.75 -8.29 12.63
N PRO A 146 -10.90 -9.14 13.67
CA PRO A 146 -10.29 -10.47 13.67
C PRO A 146 -10.73 -11.34 12.48
N HIS A 147 -11.95 -11.13 11.98
CA HIS A 147 -12.47 -11.88 10.82
C HIS A 147 -11.76 -11.48 9.53
N GLU A 148 -11.59 -10.18 9.27
CA GLU A 148 -10.90 -9.70 8.07
C GLU A 148 -9.40 -10.00 8.10
N VAL A 149 -8.77 -9.99 9.28
CA VAL A 149 -7.38 -10.43 9.45
C VAL A 149 -7.19 -11.90 9.04
N LYS A 150 -8.11 -12.80 9.43
CA LYS A 150 -8.08 -14.20 8.98
C LYS A 150 -8.26 -14.33 7.47
N ARG A 151 -9.05 -13.45 6.87
CA ARG A 151 -9.24 -13.39 5.41
C ARG A 151 -8.05 -12.80 4.67
N SER A 152 -7.12 -12.12 5.35
CA SER A 152 -5.99 -11.42 4.74
C SER A 152 -5.18 -12.27 3.77
N ALA A 153 -4.86 -13.51 4.14
CA ALA A 153 -4.09 -14.42 3.30
C ALA A 153 -4.78 -14.79 1.96
N SER A 154 -6.11 -14.67 1.87
CA SER A 154 -6.84 -14.86 0.60
C SER A 154 -6.69 -13.69 -0.37
N LYS A 155 -6.19 -12.53 0.11
CA LYS A 155 -5.88 -11.33 -0.69
C LYS A 155 -4.42 -11.31 -1.14
N LEU A 156 -3.66 -12.37 -0.87
CA LEU A 156 -2.24 -12.47 -1.21
C LEU A 156 -2.00 -13.58 -2.23
N SER A 157 -1.07 -13.35 -3.16
CA SER A 157 -0.64 -14.34 -4.14
C SER A 157 0.88 -14.35 -4.31
N TYR A 158 1.45 -15.52 -4.58
CA TYR A 158 2.72 -15.60 -5.30
C TYR A 158 2.49 -15.31 -6.79
N VAL A 159 3.53 -14.87 -7.47
CA VAL A 159 3.50 -14.55 -8.91
C VAL A 159 4.42 -15.51 -9.63
N TYR A 160 3.89 -16.21 -10.62
CA TYR A 160 4.69 -16.95 -11.59
C TYR A 160 4.78 -16.15 -12.88
N GLN A 161 6.00 -15.73 -13.25
CA GLN A 161 6.26 -15.01 -14.50
C GLN A 161 7.07 -15.89 -15.44
N CYS A 162 6.60 -16.06 -16.67
CA CYS A 162 7.31 -16.84 -17.67
C CYS A 162 8.62 -16.13 -18.08
N THR A 163 9.72 -16.87 -18.14
CA THR A 163 11.04 -16.35 -18.57
C THR A 163 11.14 -16.11 -20.08
N GLY A 164 10.21 -16.65 -20.88
CA GLY A 164 10.16 -16.48 -22.33
C GLY A 164 9.20 -15.37 -22.76
N CYS A 165 7.90 -15.55 -22.53
CA CYS A 165 6.86 -14.63 -23.00
C CYS A 165 6.36 -13.62 -21.96
N GLU A 166 6.93 -13.61 -20.75
CA GLU A 166 6.54 -12.72 -19.62
C GLU A 166 5.08 -12.88 -19.14
N SER A 167 4.36 -13.93 -19.57
CA SER A 167 3.01 -14.20 -19.06
C SER A 167 3.03 -14.38 -17.54
N ILE A 168 2.04 -13.81 -16.86
CA ILE A 168 1.91 -13.82 -15.41
C ILE A 168 0.73 -14.71 -15.00
N GLU A 169 0.96 -15.60 -14.05
CA GLU A 169 -0.09 -16.34 -13.33
C GLU A 169 0.00 -16.07 -11.83
N LEU A 170 -1.14 -15.76 -11.22
CA LEU A 170 -1.24 -15.54 -9.78
C LEU A 170 -1.58 -16.85 -9.06
N GLN A 171 -0.79 -17.19 -8.04
CA GLN A 171 -1.00 -18.30 -7.13
C GLN A 171 -1.50 -17.78 -5.77
N PRO A 172 -2.82 -17.76 -5.51
CA PRO A 172 -3.34 -17.34 -4.21
C PRO A 172 -2.78 -18.19 -3.08
N LEU A 173 -2.46 -17.61 -1.93
CA LEU A 173 -1.93 -18.37 -0.80
C LEU A 173 -3.00 -19.30 -0.18
N ILE A 174 -4.21 -18.79 -0.07
CA ILE A 174 -5.36 -19.49 0.52
C ILE A 174 -6.58 -19.28 -0.37
N GLN A 175 -7.32 -20.36 -0.62
CA GLN A 175 -8.64 -20.31 -1.23
C GLN A 175 -9.71 -20.20 -0.15
N ASN A 176 -10.73 -19.38 -0.42
CA ASN A 176 -11.92 -19.28 0.40
C ASN A 176 -13.04 -20.11 -0.26
N LYS A 177 -13.39 -21.24 0.36
CA LYS A 177 -14.56 -22.03 -0.04
C LYS A 177 -15.70 -21.67 0.91
N ARG A 178 -16.76 -21.07 0.36
CA ARG A 178 -18.02 -20.89 1.10
C ARG A 178 -18.71 -22.25 1.20
N HIS A 179 -18.99 -22.70 2.42
CA HIS A 179 -19.94 -23.78 2.62
C HIS A 179 -21.36 -23.24 2.45
N SER A 180 -22.19 -23.89 1.63
CA SER A 180 -23.54 -23.45 1.29
C SER A 180 -24.51 -23.43 2.47
N GLU A 181 -24.18 -24.10 3.57
CA GLU A 181 -25.14 -24.38 4.66
C GLU A 181 -24.95 -23.52 5.92
N ASP A 182 -23.76 -22.98 6.20
CA ASP A 182 -23.46 -22.35 7.50
C ASP A 182 -22.86 -20.94 7.45
N ASN A 183 -22.75 -20.31 6.27
CA ASN A 183 -22.01 -19.05 6.08
C ASN A 183 -20.57 -19.05 6.65
N ALA A 184 -20.05 -20.21 7.05
CA ALA A 184 -18.71 -20.39 7.58
C ALA A 184 -17.70 -20.40 6.42
N TYR A 185 -16.66 -19.57 6.56
CA TYR A 185 -15.55 -19.54 5.63
C TYR A 185 -14.59 -20.70 5.93
N ASN A 186 -14.34 -21.57 4.95
CA ASN A 186 -13.28 -22.55 5.03
C ASN A 186 -12.06 -22.07 4.24
N PHE A 187 -10.95 -21.90 4.93
CA PHE A 187 -9.68 -21.43 4.38
C PHE A 187 -8.77 -22.63 4.16
N SER A 188 -8.50 -22.96 2.89
CA SER A 188 -7.62 -24.07 2.53
C SER A 188 -6.41 -23.59 1.73
N PRO A 189 -5.22 -24.20 1.92
CA PRO A 189 -4.08 -23.99 1.02
C PRO A 189 -4.47 -24.29 -0.43
N THR A 190 -3.78 -23.66 -1.35
CA THR A 190 -3.99 -23.83 -2.78
C THR A 190 -2.99 -24.83 -3.37
N ALA A 191 -3.44 -25.62 -4.35
CA ALA A 191 -2.53 -26.40 -5.17
C ALA A 191 -1.82 -25.47 -6.18
N PRO A 192 -0.58 -25.78 -6.60
CA PRO A 192 0.08 -25.06 -7.68
C PRO A 192 -0.80 -25.01 -8.94
N LYS A 193 -1.02 -23.81 -9.47
CA LYS A 193 -1.80 -23.57 -10.68
C LYS A 193 -1.01 -23.77 -11.96
N VAL A 194 0.30 -23.55 -11.91
CA VAL A 194 1.20 -23.72 -13.06
C VAL A 194 1.96 -25.03 -12.95
N GLY A 195 2.17 -25.67 -14.10
CA GLY A 195 3.15 -26.74 -14.24
C GLY A 195 4.59 -26.22 -14.24
N ARG A 196 5.54 -27.11 -14.61
CA ARG A 196 6.96 -26.74 -14.71
C ARG A 196 7.24 -25.74 -15.85
N ASN A 197 6.47 -25.80 -16.92
CA ASN A 197 6.68 -25.06 -18.16
C ASN A 197 5.43 -24.22 -18.49
N CYS A 198 5.66 -23.11 -19.17
CA CYS A 198 4.62 -22.20 -19.63
C CYS A 198 3.78 -22.83 -20.74
N GLU A 199 2.46 -22.76 -20.62
CA GLU A 199 1.51 -23.31 -21.58
C GLU A 199 1.52 -22.55 -22.92
N HIS A 200 2.00 -21.31 -22.93
CA HIS A 200 2.04 -20.47 -24.13
C HIS A 200 3.32 -20.64 -24.96
N CYS A 201 4.48 -20.85 -24.32
CA CYS A 201 5.76 -20.84 -25.03
C CYS A 201 6.78 -21.91 -24.57
N GLY A 202 6.40 -22.79 -23.63
CA GLY A 202 7.23 -23.90 -23.15
C GLY A 202 8.41 -23.51 -22.24
N HIS A 203 8.71 -22.22 -22.06
CA HIS A 203 9.77 -21.76 -21.15
C HIS A 203 9.41 -21.95 -19.68
N THR A 204 10.39 -21.87 -18.77
CA THR A 204 10.15 -22.02 -17.33
C THR A 204 9.58 -20.75 -16.70
N TYR A 205 8.97 -20.91 -15.53
CA TYR A 205 8.53 -19.80 -14.69
C TYR A 205 9.58 -19.40 -13.65
N GLN A 206 9.68 -18.11 -13.37
CA GLN A 206 10.25 -17.56 -12.15
C GLN A 206 9.14 -17.26 -11.15
N MET A 207 9.42 -17.42 -9.86
CA MET A 207 8.47 -17.17 -8.78
C MET A 207 8.86 -15.93 -7.98
N GLY A 208 7.91 -15.05 -7.73
CA GLY A 208 8.03 -13.89 -6.85
C GLY A 208 6.84 -13.78 -5.89
N GLY A 209 6.84 -12.73 -5.07
CA GLY A 209 5.84 -12.47 -4.05
C GLY A 209 6.25 -12.94 -2.63
N PRO A 210 5.28 -13.08 -1.71
CA PRO A 210 3.86 -12.83 -1.94
C PRO A 210 3.56 -11.34 -2.11
N ILE A 211 2.58 -11.02 -2.96
CA ILE A 211 2.08 -9.66 -3.20
C ILE A 211 0.60 -9.56 -2.87
N TRP A 212 0.09 -8.33 -2.78
CA TRP A 212 -1.34 -8.07 -2.69
C TRP A 212 -2.01 -8.31 -4.05
N SER A 213 -2.93 -9.26 -4.13
CA SER A 213 -3.64 -9.66 -5.35
C SER A 213 -5.14 -9.35 -5.32
N ALA A 214 -5.55 -8.46 -4.43
CA ALA A 214 -6.90 -7.91 -4.39
C ALA A 214 -6.88 -6.47 -4.93
N PRO A 215 -8.04 -5.79 -5.07
CA PRO A 215 -8.08 -4.42 -5.58
C PRO A 215 -7.15 -3.47 -4.82
N ILE A 216 -6.44 -2.63 -5.56
CA ILE A 216 -5.54 -1.58 -5.02
C ILE A 216 -6.17 -0.18 -5.03
N HIS A 217 -7.42 -0.09 -5.50
CA HIS A 217 -8.22 1.13 -5.60
C HIS A 217 -9.65 0.92 -5.05
N SER A 218 -10.23 1.99 -4.52
CA SER A 218 -11.66 2.08 -4.23
C SER A 218 -12.33 2.99 -5.25
N SER A 219 -13.12 2.41 -6.16
CA SER A 219 -13.87 3.13 -7.18
C SER A 219 -14.83 4.18 -6.59
N GLN A 220 -15.45 3.84 -5.45
CA GLN A 220 -16.29 4.76 -4.69
C GLN A 220 -15.49 5.97 -4.20
N PHE A 221 -14.31 5.74 -3.62
CA PHE A 221 -13.47 6.81 -3.11
C PHE A 221 -12.95 7.72 -4.23
N ILE A 222 -12.51 7.12 -5.36
CA ILE A 222 -12.06 7.88 -6.54
C ILE A 222 -13.19 8.75 -7.09
N SER A 223 -14.40 8.20 -7.22
CA SER A 223 -15.56 8.95 -7.71
C SER A 223 -15.92 10.13 -6.80
N GLN A 224 -15.86 9.91 -5.48
CA GLN A 224 -16.08 10.97 -4.50
C GLN A 224 -15.00 12.05 -4.59
N LEU A 225 -13.74 11.66 -4.77
CA LEU A 225 -12.61 12.58 -4.89
C LEU A 225 -12.67 13.40 -6.19
N GLN A 226 -13.08 12.80 -7.31
CA GLN A 226 -13.34 13.50 -8.58
C GLN A 226 -14.43 14.56 -8.40
N LYS A 227 -15.55 14.20 -7.76
CA LYS A 227 -16.63 15.12 -7.48
C LYS A 227 -16.16 16.29 -6.60
N GLN A 228 -15.44 15.99 -5.51
CA GLN A 228 -14.91 17.03 -4.64
C GLN A 228 -13.92 17.95 -5.37
N LEU A 229 -13.04 17.39 -6.21
CA LEU A 229 -12.09 18.19 -6.98
C LEU A 229 -12.80 19.13 -7.97
N SER A 230 -13.94 18.72 -8.53
CA SER A 230 -14.76 19.56 -9.41
C SER A 230 -15.46 20.72 -8.68
N ASP A 231 -15.68 20.58 -7.37
CA ASP A 231 -16.26 21.65 -6.54
C ASP A 231 -15.21 22.75 -6.22
N PHE A 232 -13.91 22.46 -6.36
CA PHE A 232 -12.84 23.44 -6.19
C PHE A 232 -12.55 24.20 -7.49
N ASN A 233 -12.24 25.49 -7.39
CA ASN A 233 -11.75 26.28 -8.52
C ASN A 233 -10.39 25.74 -8.99
N GLU A 234 -10.12 25.77 -10.30
CA GLU A 234 -8.80 25.38 -10.86
C GLU A 234 -7.64 26.14 -10.20
N GLN A 235 -7.88 27.37 -9.73
CA GLN A 235 -6.87 28.19 -9.06
C GLN A 235 -6.62 27.79 -7.59
N SER A 236 -7.45 26.93 -7.00
CA SER A 236 -7.28 26.48 -5.61
C SER A 236 -6.03 25.63 -5.43
N PHE A 237 -5.58 24.93 -6.48
CA PHE A 237 -4.38 24.12 -6.46
C PHE A 237 -3.55 24.33 -7.72
N VAL A 238 -2.26 24.61 -7.57
CA VAL A 238 -1.32 24.68 -8.71
C VAL A 238 -1.34 23.38 -9.54
N THR A 239 -1.62 22.26 -8.89
CA THR A 239 -1.65 20.91 -9.49
C THR A 239 -3.05 20.44 -9.91
N HIS A 240 -4.08 21.32 -9.91
CA HIS A 240 -5.48 20.92 -10.16
C HIS A 240 -5.65 20.06 -11.41
N LYS A 241 -5.12 20.53 -12.57
CA LYS A 241 -5.19 19.79 -13.84
C LYS A 241 -4.50 18.43 -13.79
N ARG A 242 -3.36 18.33 -13.09
CA ARG A 242 -2.64 17.06 -12.90
C ARG A 242 -3.47 16.11 -12.04
N MET A 243 -4.06 16.58 -10.94
CA MET A 243 -4.92 15.77 -10.09
C MET A 243 -6.15 15.26 -10.84
N HIS A 244 -6.81 16.13 -11.61
CA HIS A 244 -7.94 15.75 -12.45
C HIS A 244 -7.55 14.66 -13.47
N GLY A 245 -6.45 14.86 -14.21
CA GLY A 245 -5.97 13.87 -15.17
C GLY A 245 -5.64 12.52 -14.53
N MET A 246 -4.96 12.53 -13.38
CA MET A 246 -4.62 11.29 -12.66
C MET A 246 -5.87 10.56 -12.17
N LEU A 247 -6.85 11.27 -11.60
CA LEU A 247 -8.10 10.66 -11.15
C LEU A 247 -8.93 10.11 -12.31
N GLN A 248 -8.91 10.77 -13.47
CA GLN A 248 -9.57 10.26 -14.68
C GLN A 248 -8.97 8.93 -15.12
N VAL A 249 -7.63 8.85 -15.20
CA VAL A 249 -6.93 7.60 -15.53
C VAL A 249 -7.30 6.49 -14.54
N LEU A 250 -7.29 6.78 -13.24
CA LEU A 250 -7.69 5.82 -12.22
C LEU A 250 -9.15 5.36 -12.33
N SER A 251 -10.05 6.25 -12.77
CA SER A 251 -11.47 5.90 -12.93
C SER A 251 -11.74 5.02 -14.16
N GLU A 252 -10.85 5.07 -15.15
CA GLU A 252 -10.93 4.28 -16.39
C GLU A 252 -10.10 2.99 -16.32
N GLU A 253 -9.28 2.83 -15.29
CA GLU A 253 -8.46 1.64 -15.08
C GLU A 253 -9.32 0.40 -14.85
N LEU A 254 -8.87 -0.73 -15.41
CA LEU A 254 -9.57 -2.01 -15.27
C LEU A 254 -9.54 -2.47 -13.82
N ILE A 255 -10.62 -3.10 -13.38
CA ILE A 255 -10.71 -3.66 -12.03
C ILE A 255 -9.90 -4.96 -11.97
N ASP A 256 -9.10 -5.09 -10.91
CA ASP A 256 -8.34 -6.29 -10.52
C ASP A 256 -9.19 -7.56 -10.31
#